data_AF-A0A2J8L658-F1
#
_entry.id   AF-A0A2J8L658-F1
#
_cell.length_a   1.000
_cell.length_b   1.000
_cell.length_c   1.000
_cell.angle_alpha   90.00
_cell.angle_beta   90.00
_cell.angle_gamma   90.00
#
_symmetry.space_group_name_H-M   'P 1'
#
loop_
_entity.id
_entity.type
_entity.pdbx_description
1 polymer ?
#
loop_
_entity_poly.entity_id
_entity_poly.type
_entity_poly.pdbx_seq_one_letter_code
_entity_poly.pdbx_strand_id
1 'polypeptide(L)'
;MPRPRLLAALCGALLCAPSLLVALDICSKNPCHNGGLCEEISQEVRGDVFPSYTCTCLKGYAGNHCETKCVEPLGMENGNIANSQIAASSVRVTFLGLQHWVPELARLNRAGMVNAWTPSSNDDNPWIQVNLLRRMWVTGVVTQGASRLASHEYLKAFKVAYSLNGHEFDFIHDVNKKHKEFVGNWNKNAVHVNLFETPVEAQYVRLYPTSCHMACTLRFELLGCELNGCANPLGLKNNSIPDKQITASSSYKTWGLHLFSWNPSYARLDKQGNFNAWVAGSYGNDQWLQVDLGSPKEVTGIITQGARNFGSVQFVASYKVAYSNDSANWTEYQDPRTGSSKIFPGNWDNHSHKKNLFETPILARYVRILPVAWHNRIALRLELLGC
;
A
#
# COMPACT_ATOMS: atom_id res chain seq x y z
N MET A 1 22.51 73.60 45.80
CA MET A 1 22.65 72.14 46.09
C MET A 1 22.47 71.98 47.59
N PRO A 2 21.54 71.14 48.08
CA PRO A 2 21.56 69.67 47.94
C PRO A 2 20.20 69.02 47.53
N ARG A 3 20.21 67.71 47.22
CA ARG A 3 19.04 66.82 46.92
C ARG A 3 18.20 66.52 48.21
N PRO A 4 17.09 65.72 48.27
CA PRO A 4 16.41 64.85 47.29
C PRO A 4 14.83 64.76 47.40
N ARG A 5 14.23 63.80 46.66
CA ARG A 5 12.99 63.00 46.89
C ARG A 5 11.65 63.35 46.20
N LEU A 6 11.07 62.25 45.68
CA LEU A 6 9.81 62.03 44.97
C LEU A 6 8.54 62.40 45.75
N LEU A 7 7.47 62.75 45.04
CA LEU A 7 6.10 62.25 45.25
C LEU A 7 5.18 62.67 44.07
N ALA A 8 4.67 61.65 43.33
CA ALA A 8 3.24 61.36 43.09
C ALA A 8 2.34 62.45 42.48
N ALA A 9 1.30 62.18 41.69
CA ALA A 9 0.76 61.04 40.94
C ALA A 9 -0.53 61.59 40.27
N LEU A 10 -1.06 60.87 39.26
CA LEU A 10 -2.44 60.95 38.73
C LEU A 10 -2.74 62.19 37.86
N CYS A 11 -3.53 62.18 36.80
CA CYS A 11 -4.37 61.25 36.02
C CYS A 11 -4.68 62.09 34.74
N GLY A 12 -5.02 61.63 33.55
CA GLY A 12 -5.50 60.38 33.01
C GLY A 12 -6.11 60.74 31.65
N ALA A 13 -5.76 60.02 30.60
CA ALA A 13 -6.49 60.03 29.33
C ALA A 13 -6.29 58.66 28.67
N LEU A 14 -7.26 57.79 28.93
CA LEU A 14 -7.49 56.54 28.22
C LEU A 14 -8.29 56.83 26.92
N LEU A 15 -8.31 55.82 26.03
CA LEU A 15 -9.11 55.63 24.80
C LEU A 15 -8.38 56.11 23.52
N CYS A 16 -8.18 55.32 22.45
CA CYS A 16 -8.53 53.93 22.11
C CYS A 16 -7.56 53.54 20.98
N ALA A 17 -6.77 52.46 21.14
CA ALA A 17 -6.16 51.78 20.00
C ALA A 17 -6.98 50.51 19.77
N PRO A 18 -7.55 50.30 18.57
CA PRO A 18 -8.22 49.05 18.27
C PRO A 18 -7.18 47.94 18.38
N SER A 19 -7.49 46.94 19.18
CA SER A 19 -6.83 45.65 19.16
C SER A 19 -6.85 45.15 17.71
N LEU A 20 -5.73 45.32 17.00
CA LEU A 20 -5.46 44.55 15.80
C LEU A 20 -5.45 43.08 16.25
N LEU A 21 -6.56 42.40 16.05
CA LEU A 21 -6.54 40.97 15.79
C LEU A 21 -5.65 40.81 14.56
N VAL A 22 -4.38 40.51 14.79
CA VAL A 22 -3.50 40.01 13.74
C VAL A 22 -4.16 38.72 13.26
N ALA A 23 -4.78 38.77 12.08
CA ALA A 23 -5.14 37.56 11.37
C ALA A 23 -3.85 36.74 11.24
N LEU A 24 -3.78 35.59 11.92
CA LEU A 24 -2.68 34.66 11.71
C LEU A 24 -2.78 34.23 10.25
N ASP A 25 -1.85 34.71 9.41
CA ASP A 25 -1.61 34.13 8.09
C ASP A 25 -1.05 32.72 8.33
N ILE A 26 -1.90 31.72 8.15
CA ILE A 26 -1.58 30.33 8.46
C ILE A 26 -0.55 29.80 7.45
N CYS A 27 -0.60 30.30 6.21
CA CYS A 27 0.31 29.93 5.15
C CYS A 27 1.68 30.63 5.23
N SER A 28 1.85 31.67 6.06
CA SER A 28 3.12 32.41 6.24
C SER A 28 4.32 31.51 6.61
N LYS A 29 4.08 30.45 7.40
CA LYS A 29 5.11 29.45 7.74
C LYS A 29 5.04 28.19 6.88
N ASN A 30 4.10 28.12 5.94
CA ASN A 30 3.71 26.96 5.15
C ASN A 30 3.58 25.66 5.98
N PRO A 31 2.37 25.32 6.46
CA PRO A 31 2.12 24.08 7.21
C PRO A 31 2.24 22.81 6.35
N CYS A 32 2.30 22.93 5.02
CA CYS A 32 2.40 21.79 4.12
C CYS A 32 3.84 21.24 4.09
N HIS A 33 3.97 19.93 4.26
CA HIS A 33 5.24 19.20 4.20
C HIS A 33 5.69 18.94 2.75
N ASN A 34 6.94 18.52 2.61
CA ASN A 34 7.54 18.06 1.34
C ASN A 34 7.41 19.03 0.16
N GLY A 35 7.36 20.34 0.44
CA GLY A 35 7.22 21.38 -0.60
C GLY A 35 5.80 21.54 -1.14
N GLY A 36 4.78 21.06 -0.43
CA GLY A 36 3.38 21.34 -0.75
C GLY A 36 3.08 22.84 -0.71
N LEU A 37 2.14 23.28 -1.55
CA LEU A 37 1.70 24.67 -1.61
C LEU A 37 0.51 24.87 -0.66
N CYS A 38 0.59 25.85 0.22
CA CYS A 38 -0.51 26.22 1.11
C CYS A 38 -1.40 27.27 0.45
N GLU A 39 -2.69 27.00 0.42
CA GLU A 39 -3.73 27.93 -0.05
C GLU A 39 -4.72 28.19 1.09
N GLU A 40 -4.97 29.45 1.40
CA GLU A 40 -5.98 29.82 2.40
C GLU A 40 -7.39 29.68 1.82
N ILE A 41 -8.27 28.99 2.54
CA ILE A 41 -9.71 28.94 2.25
C ILE A 41 -10.35 30.03 3.09
N SER A 42 -10.57 31.20 2.48
CA SER A 42 -11.37 32.25 3.09
C SER A 42 -12.85 31.83 3.12
N GLN A 43 -13.36 31.42 4.28
CA GLN A 43 -14.81 31.40 4.47
C GLN A 43 -15.28 32.82 4.75
N GLU A 44 -15.94 33.45 3.76
CA GLU A 44 -16.58 34.76 3.91
C GLU A 44 -17.84 34.67 4.80
N VAL A 45 -17.76 34.35 6.10
CA VAL A 45 -18.89 34.63 7.01
C VAL A 45 -18.43 34.97 8.43
N ARG A 46 -18.63 36.24 8.78
CA ARG A 46 -19.04 36.81 10.08
C ARG A 46 -18.64 36.00 11.35
N GLY A 47 -17.57 36.47 12.00
CA GLY A 47 -17.32 36.35 13.44
C GLY A 47 -17.27 34.93 14.00
N ASP A 48 -16.07 34.47 14.36
CA ASP A 48 -15.79 33.28 15.16
C ASP A 48 -15.49 31.96 14.41
N VAL A 49 -15.09 32.02 13.13
CA VAL A 49 -14.54 30.86 12.40
C VAL A 49 -13.07 31.12 12.03
N PHE A 50 -12.18 30.24 12.52
CA PHE A 50 -10.75 30.27 12.20
C PHE A 50 -10.51 30.12 10.69
N PRO A 51 -9.54 30.82 10.07
CA PRO A 51 -9.20 30.58 8.67
C PRO A 51 -8.78 29.11 8.50
N SER A 52 -9.38 28.42 7.54
CA SER A 52 -8.96 27.06 7.15
C SER A 52 -7.99 27.14 5.99
N TYR A 53 -7.00 26.26 5.91
CA TYR A 53 -6.09 26.17 4.77
C TYR A 53 -6.21 24.80 4.10
N THR A 54 -5.78 24.72 2.85
CA THR A 54 -5.61 23.46 2.11
C THR A 54 -4.20 23.36 1.57
N CYS A 55 -3.69 22.13 1.46
CA CYS A 55 -2.39 21.85 0.90
C CYS A 55 -2.52 21.20 -0.47
N THR A 56 -1.91 21.81 -1.48
CA THR A 56 -1.78 21.24 -2.82
C THR A 56 -0.44 20.49 -2.91
N CYS A 57 -0.51 19.16 -2.96
CA CYS A 57 0.67 18.31 -2.91
C CYS A 57 1.42 18.23 -4.24
N LEU A 58 2.74 18.16 -4.17
CA LEU A 58 3.59 17.84 -5.32
C LEU A 58 3.35 16.39 -5.78
N LYS A 59 3.66 16.12 -7.05
CA LYS A 59 3.51 14.79 -7.65
C LYS A 59 4.22 13.72 -6.83
N GLY A 60 3.49 12.66 -6.49
CA GLY A 60 3.99 11.55 -5.69
C GLY A 60 3.94 11.76 -4.18
N TYR A 61 3.34 12.84 -3.70
CA TYR A 61 3.00 13.05 -2.29
C TYR A 61 1.49 13.07 -2.09
N ALA A 62 1.04 12.64 -0.91
CA ALA A 62 -0.36 12.62 -0.51
C ALA A 62 -0.50 12.90 1.00
N GLY A 63 -1.74 13.09 1.45
CA GLY A 63 -2.08 13.46 2.82
C GLY A 63 -2.61 14.89 2.92
N ASN A 64 -3.23 15.22 4.06
CA ASN A 64 -3.84 16.54 4.29
C ASN A 64 -2.79 17.67 4.31
N HIS A 65 -1.55 17.33 4.64
CA HIS A 65 -0.42 18.24 4.69
C HIS A 65 0.73 17.77 3.79
N CYS A 66 0.47 16.88 2.83
CA CYS A 66 1.49 16.32 1.92
C CYS A 66 2.65 15.62 2.65
N GLU A 67 2.38 15.08 3.84
CA GLU A 67 3.34 14.46 4.74
C GLU A 67 3.84 13.10 4.24
N THR A 68 3.04 12.41 3.39
CA THR A 68 3.31 11.04 2.98
C THR A 68 3.86 10.98 1.56
N LYS A 69 5.06 10.40 1.40
CA LYS A 69 5.57 9.99 0.08
C LYS A 69 4.77 8.77 -0.39
N CYS A 70 4.09 8.92 -1.52
CA CYS A 70 3.02 8.03 -1.96
C CYS A 70 3.28 7.55 -3.40
N VAL A 71 4.40 6.87 -3.64
CA VAL A 71 4.79 6.36 -4.97
C VAL A 71 5.19 4.88 -4.92
N GLU A 72 4.70 4.16 -3.91
CA GLU A 72 5.01 2.75 -3.73
C GLU A 72 4.17 1.89 -4.69
N PRO A 73 4.70 0.76 -5.20
CA PRO A 73 3.94 -0.13 -6.06
C PRO A 73 2.82 -0.81 -5.26
N LEU A 74 1.59 -0.70 -5.76
CA LEU A 74 0.40 -1.26 -5.09
C LEU A 74 0.31 -2.78 -5.25
N GLY A 75 0.97 -3.34 -6.26
CA GLY A 75 1.34 -4.76 -6.29
C GLY A 75 0.76 -5.57 -7.43
N MET A 76 0.66 -4.96 -8.61
CA MET A 76 0.47 -5.68 -9.86
C MET A 76 1.67 -6.59 -10.16
N GLU A 77 2.90 -6.12 -10.01
CA GLU A 77 4.13 -6.87 -10.32
C GLU A 77 4.36 -8.02 -9.33
N ASN A 78 4.31 -7.73 -8.03
CA ASN A 78 4.67 -8.67 -6.97
C ASN A 78 3.53 -9.65 -6.58
N GLY A 79 2.33 -9.51 -7.16
CA GLY A 79 1.21 -10.40 -6.89
C GLY A 79 0.47 -10.10 -5.58
N ASN A 80 0.68 -8.94 -4.96
CA ASN A 80 -0.17 -8.51 -3.84
C ASN A 80 -1.59 -8.23 -4.30
N ILE A 81 -1.76 -7.67 -5.51
CA ILE A 81 -3.04 -7.61 -6.20
C ILE A 81 -3.31 -8.99 -6.82
N ALA A 82 -4.30 -9.71 -6.30
CA ALA A 82 -4.69 -11.04 -6.76
C ALA A 82 -5.34 -11.00 -8.15
N ASN A 83 -5.33 -12.14 -8.84
CA ASN A 83 -5.96 -12.27 -10.15
C ASN A 83 -7.46 -11.90 -10.13
N SER A 84 -8.17 -12.30 -9.07
CA SER A 84 -9.59 -11.98 -8.88
C SER A 84 -9.89 -10.48 -8.72
N GLN A 85 -8.88 -9.64 -8.51
CA GLN A 85 -9.02 -8.19 -8.39
C GLN A 85 -8.89 -7.47 -9.73
N ILE A 86 -8.51 -8.18 -10.80
CA ILE A 86 -8.24 -7.58 -12.11
C ILE A 86 -9.34 -8.03 -13.08
N ALA A 87 -9.95 -7.08 -13.77
CA ALA A 87 -10.98 -7.33 -14.77
C ALA A 87 -10.74 -6.48 -16.02
N ALA A 88 -11.29 -6.86 -17.16
CA ALA A 88 -11.22 -6.06 -18.38
C ALA A 88 -12.55 -6.11 -19.14
N SER A 89 -12.76 -5.15 -20.04
CA SER A 89 -13.91 -5.10 -20.94
C SER A 89 -13.93 -6.27 -21.91
N SER A 90 -12.76 -6.63 -22.44
CA SER A 90 -12.58 -7.68 -23.43
C SER A 90 -11.16 -8.25 -23.37
N VAL A 91 -10.99 -9.38 -24.05
CA VAL A 91 -9.73 -10.11 -24.14
C VAL A 91 -9.48 -10.51 -25.58
N ARG A 92 -8.24 -10.34 -26.03
CA ARG A 92 -7.79 -10.85 -27.32
C ARG A 92 -7.43 -12.32 -27.22
N VAL A 93 -8.03 -13.11 -28.10
CA VAL A 93 -7.69 -14.51 -28.31
C VAL A 93 -6.96 -14.65 -29.65
N THR A 94 -5.78 -15.26 -29.65
CA THR A 94 -4.94 -15.46 -30.84
C THR A 94 -4.58 -16.93 -31.03
N PHE A 95 -3.96 -17.24 -32.18
CA PHE A 95 -3.46 -18.59 -32.51
C PHE A 95 -4.53 -19.68 -32.36
N LEU A 96 -5.60 -19.59 -33.17
CA LEU A 96 -6.70 -20.57 -33.22
C LEU A 96 -7.36 -20.86 -31.84
N GLY A 97 -7.37 -19.89 -30.93
CA GLY A 97 -7.98 -20.07 -29.61
C GLY A 97 -7.01 -20.50 -28.50
N LEU A 98 -5.71 -20.64 -28.80
CA LEU A 98 -4.74 -21.18 -27.85
C LEU A 98 -4.01 -20.11 -27.02
N GLN A 99 -3.96 -18.85 -27.48
CA GLN A 99 -3.30 -17.76 -26.78
C GLN A 99 -4.31 -16.73 -26.28
N HIS A 100 -4.38 -16.56 -24.97
CA HIS A 100 -5.35 -15.66 -24.32
C HIS A 100 -4.62 -14.53 -23.61
N TRP A 101 -4.78 -13.30 -24.08
CA TRP A 101 -4.13 -12.10 -23.52
C TRP A 101 -4.98 -11.50 -22.39
N VAL A 102 -5.20 -12.30 -21.35
CA VAL A 102 -6.14 -12.02 -20.25
C VAL A 102 -5.65 -10.91 -19.30
N PRO A 103 -6.55 -10.19 -18.60
CA PRO A 103 -6.21 -9.09 -17.70
C PRO A 103 -5.19 -9.46 -16.59
N GLU A 104 -5.22 -10.70 -16.09
CA GLU A 104 -4.33 -11.18 -15.02
C GLU A 104 -2.85 -11.20 -15.43
N LEU A 105 -2.58 -11.16 -16.73
CA LEU A 105 -1.23 -11.09 -17.30
C LEU A 105 -0.69 -9.67 -17.36
N ALA A 106 -1.50 -8.63 -17.13
CA ALA A 106 -1.12 -7.21 -17.23
C ALA A 106 -0.19 -6.73 -16.10
N ARG A 107 0.71 -7.58 -15.62
CA ARG A 107 1.64 -7.30 -14.52
C ARG A 107 2.97 -6.81 -15.09
N LEU A 108 3.49 -5.72 -14.53
CA LEU A 108 4.78 -5.15 -14.92
C LEU A 108 5.89 -6.22 -14.90
N ASN A 109 6.84 -6.15 -15.84
CA ASN A 109 7.98 -7.06 -15.97
C ASN A 109 7.65 -8.56 -16.11
N ARG A 110 6.37 -8.93 -16.28
CA ARG A 110 5.99 -10.34 -16.49
C ARG A 110 6.65 -10.88 -17.76
N ALA A 111 7.30 -12.04 -17.62
CA ALA A 111 7.91 -12.78 -18.71
C ALA A 111 7.00 -13.91 -19.21
N GLY A 112 7.25 -14.37 -20.45
CA GLY A 112 6.50 -15.46 -21.08
C GLY A 112 6.17 -15.18 -22.54
N MET A 113 5.67 -16.21 -23.24
CA MET A 113 5.20 -16.07 -24.63
C MET A 113 3.93 -15.23 -24.74
N VAL A 114 3.06 -15.32 -23.72
CA VAL A 114 1.89 -14.46 -23.51
C VAL A 114 2.03 -13.89 -22.10
N ASN A 115 2.22 -12.58 -22.01
CA ASN A 115 2.70 -11.94 -20.79
C ASN A 115 2.10 -10.56 -20.52
N ALA A 116 1.03 -10.20 -21.22
CA ALA A 116 0.36 -8.91 -21.10
C ALA A 116 -1.15 -9.07 -21.31
N TRP A 117 -1.91 -8.01 -21.06
CA TRP A 117 -3.29 -7.90 -21.50
C TRP A 117 -3.37 -7.20 -22.85
N THR A 118 -4.26 -7.67 -23.71
CA THR A 118 -4.62 -7.02 -24.97
C THR A 118 -6.13 -7.13 -25.14
N PRO A 119 -6.86 -6.03 -25.39
CA PRO A 119 -8.29 -6.08 -25.64
C PRO A 119 -8.61 -6.69 -27.00
N SER A 120 -9.87 -7.12 -27.17
CA SER A 120 -10.38 -7.59 -28.46
C SER A 120 -10.28 -6.49 -29.53
N SER A 121 -10.08 -6.87 -30.79
CA SER A 121 -10.06 -5.92 -31.91
C SER A 121 -11.43 -5.29 -32.20
N ASN A 122 -12.51 -5.88 -31.68
CA ASN A 122 -13.88 -5.45 -31.92
C ASN A 122 -14.43 -4.64 -30.73
N ASP A 123 -13.59 -4.32 -29.75
CA ASP A 123 -13.96 -3.50 -28.60
C ASP A 123 -13.56 -2.05 -28.86
N ASP A 124 -14.55 -1.21 -29.14
CA ASP A 124 -14.35 0.21 -29.47
C ASP A 124 -14.00 1.07 -28.24
N ASN A 125 -14.26 0.58 -27.02
CA ASN A 125 -13.96 1.30 -25.79
C ASN A 125 -13.36 0.37 -24.73
N PRO A 126 -12.14 -0.13 -24.99
CA PRO A 126 -11.52 -1.10 -24.12
C PRO A 126 -11.13 -0.48 -22.78
N TRP A 127 -11.23 -1.27 -21.71
CA TRP A 127 -10.72 -0.88 -20.41
C TRP A 127 -10.18 -2.08 -19.64
N ILE A 128 -9.22 -1.80 -18.76
CA ILE A 128 -8.77 -2.73 -17.71
C ILE A 128 -8.97 -2.08 -16.35
N GLN A 129 -9.53 -2.84 -15.41
CA GLN A 129 -9.91 -2.42 -14.08
C GLN A 129 -9.13 -3.18 -13.02
N VAL A 130 -8.73 -2.48 -11.97
CA VAL A 130 -8.17 -3.04 -10.75
C VAL A 130 -9.04 -2.65 -9.56
N ASN A 131 -9.46 -3.62 -8.77
CA ASN A 131 -10.12 -3.42 -7.48
C ASN A 131 -9.09 -3.54 -6.34
N LEU A 132 -8.77 -2.43 -5.69
CA LEU A 132 -7.81 -2.36 -4.59
C LEU A 132 -8.37 -2.94 -3.27
N LEU A 133 -9.63 -3.37 -3.24
CA LEU A 133 -10.39 -3.92 -2.09
C LEU A 133 -10.64 -2.94 -0.94
N ARG A 134 -9.87 -1.84 -0.88
CA ARG A 134 -9.99 -0.75 0.08
C ARG A 134 -9.77 0.57 -0.63
N ARG A 135 -10.11 1.66 0.04
CA ARG A 135 -9.76 3.00 -0.43
C ARG A 135 -8.25 3.20 -0.29
N MET A 136 -7.64 3.73 -1.33
CA MET A 136 -6.20 4.00 -1.43
C MET A 136 -6.00 5.36 -2.08
N TRP A 137 -4.87 6.01 -1.77
CA TRP A 137 -4.37 7.08 -2.61
C TRP A 137 -3.70 6.47 -3.82
N VAL A 138 -4.09 6.89 -5.02
CA VAL A 138 -3.46 6.51 -6.28
C VAL A 138 -2.83 7.76 -6.87
N THR A 139 -1.54 7.69 -7.17
CA THR A 139 -0.72 8.84 -7.54
C THR A 139 -0.05 8.69 -8.88
N GLY A 140 -0.14 7.51 -9.50
CA GLY A 140 0.41 7.29 -10.81
C GLY A 140 0.21 5.89 -11.35
N VAL A 141 0.62 5.72 -12.60
CA VAL A 141 0.62 4.45 -13.30
C VAL A 141 1.94 4.28 -14.05
N VAL A 142 2.50 3.10 -13.93
CA VAL A 142 3.68 2.66 -14.67
C VAL A 142 3.23 1.71 -15.76
N THR A 143 3.65 1.93 -17.00
CA THR A 143 3.21 1.17 -18.17
C THR A 143 4.38 0.55 -18.92
N GLN A 144 4.13 -0.59 -19.56
CA GLN A 144 5.08 -1.32 -20.39
C GLN A 144 4.31 -2.08 -21.50
N GLY A 145 4.87 -2.13 -22.70
CA GLY A 145 4.30 -2.90 -23.83
C GLY A 145 4.61 -4.39 -23.77
N ALA A 146 4.43 -5.11 -24.88
CA ALA A 146 4.93 -6.48 -25.04
C ALA A 146 5.32 -6.75 -26.51
N SER A 147 5.65 -8.01 -26.83
CA SER A 147 5.87 -8.41 -28.22
C SER A 147 5.25 -9.74 -28.53
N ARG A 148 4.75 -9.86 -29.76
CA ARG A 148 4.16 -11.07 -30.31
C ARG A 148 4.79 -11.34 -31.68
N LEU A 149 5.35 -12.54 -31.87
CA LEU A 149 5.94 -12.97 -33.15
C LEU A 149 6.82 -11.89 -33.81
N ALA A 150 7.79 -11.37 -33.05
CA ALA A 150 8.69 -10.28 -33.42
C ALA A 150 8.06 -8.88 -33.62
N SER A 151 6.73 -8.73 -33.58
CA SER A 151 6.05 -7.43 -33.63
C SER A 151 5.95 -6.79 -32.24
N HIS A 152 6.27 -5.50 -32.15
CA HIS A 152 6.14 -4.71 -30.94
C HIS A 152 4.72 -4.17 -30.80
N GLU A 153 4.03 -4.53 -29.73
CA GLU A 153 2.66 -4.09 -29.46
C GLU A 153 2.65 -3.33 -28.14
N TYR A 154 2.14 -2.10 -28.16
CA TYR A 154 2.17 -1.25 -26.97
C TYR A 154 1.13 -0.13 -27.03
N LEU A 155 0.72 0.29 -25.84
CA LEU A 155 -0.12 1.44 -25.61
C LEU A 155 0.66 2.74 -25.85
N LYS A 156 0.18 3.66 -26.69
CA LYS A 156 0.81 4.98 -26.96
C LYS A 156 0.17 6.12 -26.18
N ALA A 157 -1.12 6.04 -25.91
CA ALA A 157 -1.86 7.02 -25.12
C ALA A 157 -3.05 6.36 -24.42
N PHE A 158 -3.42 6.88 -23.25
CA PHE A 158 -4.53 6.37 -22.46
C PHE A 158 -5.11 7.42 -21.52
N LYS A 159 -6.31 7.14 -21.01
CA LYS A 159 -6.95 7.89 -19.93
C LYS A 159 -7.09 7.01 -18.70
N VAL A 160 -7.14 7.64 -17.53
CA VAL A 160 -7.36 6.95 -16.26
C VAL A 160 -8.66 7.45 -15.65
N ALA A 161 -9.50 6.52 -15.22
CA ALA A 161 -10.67 6.82 -14.41
C ALA A 161 -10.59 6.09 -13.07
N TYR A 162 -11.23 6.64 -12.05
CA TYR A 162 -11.25 6.10 -10.70
C TYR A 162 -12.66 6.11 -10.13
N SER A 163 -12.90 5.24 -9.15
CA SER A 163 -14.20 5.10 -8.50
C SER A 163 -14.04 4.58 -7.07
N LEU A 164 -14.96 4.98 -6.20
CA LEU A 164 -15.10 4.44 -4.85
C LEU A 164 -16.10 3.27 -4.78
N ASN A 165 -17.06 3.20 -5.70
CA ASN A 165 -18.16 2.21 -5.68
C ASN A 165 -18.05 1.16 -6.80
N GLY A 166 -17.22 1.38 -7.82
CA GLY A 166 -17.05 0.48 -8.96
C GLY A 166 -18.14 0.59 -10.03
N HIS A 167 -19.07 1.54 -9.89
CA HIS A 167 -20.17 1.80 -10.82
C HIS A 167 -20.03 3.16 -11.51
N GLU A 168 -19.78 4.21 -10.73
CA GLU A 168 -19.60 5.58 -11.21
C GLU A 168 -18.11 5.91 -11.25
N PHE A 169 -17.61 6.29 -12.43
CA PHE A 169 -16.20 6.55 -12.65
C PHE A 169 -15.97 8.00 -13.07
N ASP A 170 -15.06 8.67 -12.37
CA ASP A 170 -14.55 9.98 -12.73
C ASP A 170 -13.20 9.86 -13.43
N PHE A 171 -12.97 10.69 -14.43
CA PHE A 171 -11.68 10.74 -15.11
C PHE A 171 -10.70 11.65 -14.37
N ILE A 172 -9.41 11.32 -14.44
CA ILE A 172 -8.37 12.25 -14.02
C ILE A 172 -8.37 13.43 -15.00
N HIS A 173 -8.33 14.64 -14.46
CA HIS A 173 -8.33 15.87 -15.24
C HIS A 173 -6.93 16.47 -15.34
N ASP A 174 -6.66 17.22 -16.41
CA ASP A 174 -5.48 18.10 -16.47
C ASP A 174 -5.77 19.46 -15.80
N VAL A 175 -4.75 20.32 -15.73
CA VAL A 175 -4.84 21.70 -15.25
C VAL A 175 -5.99 22.53 -15.82
N ASN A 176 -6.50 22.20 -17.01
CA ASN A 176 -7.61 22.87 -17.70
C ASN A 176 -8.96 22.17 -17.50
N LYS A 177 -9.08 21.24 -16.54
CA LYS A 177 -10.30 20.46 -16.25
C LYS A 177 -10.81 19.61 -17.42
N LYS A 178 -9.93 19.21 -18.35
CA LYS A 178 -10.26 18.23 -19.41
C LYS A 178 -9.73 16.86 -19.01
N HIS A 179 -10.33 15.77 -19.53
CA HIS A 179 -9.82 14.42 -19.28
C HIS A 179 -8.35 14.33 -19.68
N LYS A 180 -7.49 14.04 -18.71
CA LYS A 180 -6.05 13.94 -18.91
C LYS A 180 -5.75 12.75 -19.82
N GLU A 181 -5.10 13.04 -20.94
CA GLU A 181 -4.49 12.02 -21.79
C GLU A 181 -3.04 11.83 -21.36
N PHE A 182 -2.72 10.61 -20.93
CA PHE A 182 -1.40 10.19 -20.51
C PHE A 182 -0.62 9.62 -21.67
N VAL A 183 0.69 9.86 -21.67
CA VAL A 183 1.60 9.30 -22.66
C VAL A 183 1.89 7.85 -22.28
N GLY A 184 1.77 6.94 -23.24
CA GLY A 184 2.07 5.52 -23.08
C GLY A 184 3.54 5.21 -23.37
N ASN A 185 3.77 4.01 -23.87
CA ASN A 185 5.09 3.51 -24.22
C ASN A 185 5.49 3.88 -25.65
N TRP A 186 6.80 3.89 -25.89
CA TRP A 186 7.38 4.01 -27.22
C TRP A 186 7.89 2.67 -27.78
N ASN A 187 8.07 1.66 -26.92
CA ASN A 187 8.52 0.33 -27.33
C ASN A 187 8.02 -0.77 -26.37
N LYS A 188 8.38 -2.02 -26.66
CA LYS A 188 7.90 -3.21 -25.91
C LYS A 188 8.43 -3.36 -24.49
N ASN A 189 9.59 -2.78 -24.16
CA ASN A 189 10.33 -3.09 -22.93
C ASN A 189 10.51 -1.87 -22.02
N ALA A 190 10.56 -0.67 -22.58
CA ALA A 190 10.77 0.56 -21.84
C ALA A 190 9.58 0.81 -20.91
N VAL A 191 9.91 0.90 -19.64
CA VAL A 191 8.98 1.25 -18.57
C VAL A 191 8.75 2.76 -18.62
N HIS A 192 7.49 3.18 -18.65
CA HIS A 192 7.13 4.59 -18.66
C HIS A 192 6.25 4.93 -17.45
N VAL A 193 6.65 5.96 -16.69
CA VAL A 193 6.02 6.35 -15.43
C VAL A 193 5.19 7.61 -15.65
N ASN A 194 3.90 7.55 -15.35
CA ASN A 194 3.00 8.69 -15.36
C ASN A 194 2.53 8.98 -13.94
N LEU A 195 2.99 10.09 -13.36
CA LEU A 195 2.47 10.60 -12.09
C LEU A 195 1.30 11.55 -12.33
N PHE A 196 0.29 11.44 -11.50
CA PHE A 196 -0.85 12.34 -11.49
C PHE A 196 -0.44 13.69 -10.91
N GLU A 197 -1.07 14.76 -11.41
CA GLU A 197 -0.86 16.10 -10.87
C GLU A 197 -1.41 16.20 -9.45
N THR A 198 -2.59 15.62 -9.23
CA THR A 198 -3.22 15.48 -7.92
C THR A 198 -3.41 14.00 -7.58
N PRO A 199 -3.11 13.58 -6.33
CA PRO A 199 -3.43 12.23 -5.88
C PRO A 199 -4.96 12.04 -5.84
N VAL A 200 -5.44 10.85 -6.20
CA VAL A 200 -6.88 10.54 -6.19
C VAL A 200 -7.19 9.46 -5.16
N GLU A 201 -8.29 9.61 -4.42
CA GLU A 201 -8.82 8.58 -3.54
C GLU A 201 -9.65 7.60 -4.37
N ALA A 202 -9.24 6.32 -4.40
CA ALA A 202 -9.89 5.32 -5.24
C ALA A 202 -9.89 3.94 -4.58
N GLN A 203 -10.94 3.16 -4.84
CA GLN A 203 -10.92 1.70 -4.64
C GLN A 203 -10.82 0.96 -5.98
N TYR A 204 -11.44 1.51 -7.03
CA TYR A 204 -11.41 0.95 -8.38
C TYR A 204 -10.67 1.93 -9.28
N VAL A 205 -9.73 1.41 -10.06
CA VAL A 205 -8.99 2.19 -11.06
C VAL A 205 -9.19 1.53 -12.42
N ARG A 206 -9.55 2.32 -13.43
CA ARG A 206 -9.68 1.89 -14.82
C ARG A 206 -8.71 2.63 -15.72
N LEU A 207 -8.02 1.89 -16.58
CA LEU A 207 -7.24 2.43 -17.68
C LEU A 207 -8.01 2.23 -18.99
N TYR A 208 -8.12 3.29 -19.77
CA TYR A 208 -8.78 3.32 -21.08
C TYR A 208 -7.75 3.60 -22.17
N PRO A 209 -7.33 2.61 -22.96
CA PRO A 209 -6.50 2.83 -24.13
C PRO A 209 -7.15 3.77 -25.15
N THR A 210 -6.43 4.80 -25.60
CA THR A 210 -6.92 5.74 -26.64
C THR A 210 -6.14 5.63 -27.94
N SER A 211 -4.84 5.34 -27.88
CA SER A 211 -4.00 5.15 -29.06
C SER A 211 -2.96 4.07 -28.83
N CYS A 212 -2.73 3.23 -29.83
CA CYS A 212 -1.90 2.02 -29.69
C CYS A 212 -1.04 1.81 -30.94
N HIS A 213 0.11 1.15 -30.77
CA HIS A 213 0.93 0.68 -31.88
C HIS A 213 0.66 -0.81 -32.11
N MET A 214 0.14 -1.15 -33.30
CA MET A 214 -0.34 -2.49 -33.69
C MET A 214 -1.53 -3.01 -32.87
N ALA A 215 -1.40 -3.11 -31.55
CA ALA A 215 -2.46 -3.50 -30.63
C ALA A 215 -2.28 -2.80 -29.27
N CYS A 216 -3.37 -2.63 -28.53
CA CYS A 216 -3.37 -2.01 -27.20
C CYS A 216 -2.88 -2.97 -26.11
N THR A 217 -1.63 -3.41 -26.23
CA THR A 217 -1.03 -4.39 -25.33
C THR A 217 -0.37 -3.69 -24.14
N LEU A 218 -0.70 -4.15 -22.92
CA LEU A 218 -0.33 -3.46 -21.68
C LEU A 218 0.11 -4.44 -20.57
N ARG A 219 1.24 -4.11 -19.96
CA ARG A 219 1.68 -4.52 -18.63
C ARG A 219 1.79 -3.25 -17.79
N PHE A 220 1.30 -3.26 -16.55
CA PHE A 220 1.34 -2.05 -15.75
C PHE A 220 1.50 -2.32 -14.25
N GLU A 221 1.81 -1.26 -13.51
CA GLU A 221 1.81 -1.19 -12.06
C GLU A 221 1.13 0.11 -11.63
N LEU A 222 0.35 0.05 -10.56
CA LEU A 222 -0.27 1.23 -9.96
C LEU A 222 0.64 1.74 -8.85
N LEU A 223 0.81 3.06 -8.78
CA LEU A 223 1.57 3.72 -7.72
C LEU A 223 0.62 4.40 -6.75
N GLY A 224 0.92 4.28 -5.46
CA GLY A 224 0.07 4.87 -4.43
C GLY A 224 0.51 4.54 -3.01
N CYS A 225 -0.41 4.74 -2.08
CA CYS A 225 -0.27 4.47 -0.65
C CYS A 225 -1.63 4.39 0.03
N GLU A 226 -1.66 4.01 1.31
CA GLU A 226 -2.89 3.92 2.11
C GLU A 226 -3.32 5.31 2.61
N LEU A 227 -4.64 5.55 2.76
CA LEU A 227 -5.19 6.87 3.12
C LEU A 227 -4.64 7.43 4.43
N ASN A 228 -4.59 6.59 5.45
CA ASN A 228 -4.25 7.00 6.81
C ASN A 228 -2.74 7.00 7.06
N GLY A 229 -1.92 6.67 6.05
CA GLY A 229 -0.48 6.42 6.24
C GLY A 229 -0.15 5.28 7.21
N CYS A 230 -1.15 4.54 7.71
CA CYS A 230 -1.03 3.50 8.73
C CYS A 230 -0.60 2.16 8.13
N ALA A 231 0.37 2.16 7.22
CA ALA A 231 0.86 0.99 6.50
C ALA A 231 2.34 0.73 6.75
N ASN A 232 2.91 1.40 7.75
CA ASN A 232 4.34 1.39 8.00
C ASN A 232 4.76 0.08 8.66
N PRO A 233 5.97 -0.43 8.38
CA PRO A 233 6.55 -1.55 9.12
C PRO A 233 6.55 -1.27 10.62
N LEU A 234 5.96 -2.16 11.42
CA LEU A 234 5.86 -2.00 12.88
C LEU A 234 7.16 -2.36 13.61
N GLY A 235 8.09 -3.03 12.93
CA GLY A 235 9.49 -3.06 13.35
C GLY A 235 10.13 -4.44 13.47
N LEU A 236 9.60 -5.46 12.79
CA LEU A 236 10.23 -6.78 12.77
C LEU A 236 11.51 -6.76 11.92
N LYS A 237 11.49 -6.17 10.73
CA LYS A 237 12.64 -6.12 9.81
C LYS A 237 13.78 -5.24 10.32
N ASN A 238 13.47 -4.08 10.89
CA ASN A 238 14.47 -3.12 11.36
C ASN A 238 14.95 -3.35 12.80
N ASN A 239 14.47 -4.42 13.46
CA ASN A 239 14.76 -4.76 14.86
C ASN A 239 14.25 -3.77 15.91
N SER A 240 13.33 -2.85 15.57
CA SER A 240 12.67 -2.00 16.57
C SER A 240 11.83 -2.81 17.56
N ILE A 241 11.22 -3.92 17.11
CA ILE A 241 10.62 -4.94 17.99
C ILE A 241 11.75 -5.87 18.48
N PRO A 242 12.12 -5.90 19.77
CA PRO A 242 13.20 -6.74 20.28
C PRO A 242 12.85 -8.23 20.30
N ASP A 243 13.86 -9.09 20.28
CA ASP A 243 13.70 -10.55 20.20
C ASP A 243 12.77 -11.14 21.29
N LYS A 244 12.80 -10.59 22.50
CA LYS A 244 11.94 -11.02 23.63
C LYS A 244 10.44 -10.84 23.37
N GLN A 245 10.07 -9.99 22.42
CA GLN A 245 8.68 -9.74 22.04
C GLN A 245 8.16 -10.70 20.98
N ILE A 246 9.00 -11.62 20.49
CA ILE A 246 8.63 -12.58 19.46
C ILE A 246 8.68 -13.98 20.07
N THR A 247 7.51 -14.60 20.23
CA THR A 247 7.35 -15.91 20.86
C THR A 247 6.59 -16.86 19.93
N ALA A 248 6.70 -18.16 20.15
CA ALA A 248 5.98 -19.15 19.34
C ALA A 248 5.54 -20.34 20.20
N SER A 249 4.62 -21.14 19.66
CA SER A 249 4.20 -22.42 20.22
C SER A 249 5.36 -23.41 20.37
N SER A 250 6.23 -23.47 19.37
CA SER A 250 7.40 -24.35 19.34
C SER A 250 8.45 -23.85 18.36
N SER A 251 9.66 -24.42 18.41
CA SER A 251 10.72 -24.14 17.45
C SER A 251 11.48 -25.41 17.05
N TYR A 252 11.86 -25.49 15.78
CA TYR A 252 12.62 -26.60 15.23
C TYR A 252 14.12 -26.43 15.46
N LYS A 253 14.82 -27.54 15.74
CA LYS A 253 16.28 -27.59 15.86
C LYS A 253 16.85 -28.54 14.83
N THR A 254 17.76 -28.06 14.01
CA THR A 254 18.41 -28.92 13.00
C THR A 254 19.35 -29.89 13.71
N TRP A 255 19.19 -31.19 13.44
CA TRP A 255 19.92 -32.27 14.11
C TRP A 255 19.80 -32.28 15.65
N GLY A 256 18.75 -31.65 16.20
CA GLY A 256 18.57 -31.52 17.66
C GLY A 256 19.57 -30.56 18.33
N LEU A 257 20.42 -29.86 17.58
CA LEU A 257 21.45 -28.99 18.12
C LEU A 257 20.90 -27.59 18.39
N HIS A 258 21.12 -27.09 19.61
CA HIS A 258 20.69 -25.75 20.02
C HIS A 258 21.31 -24.63 19.15
N LEU A 259 22.54 -24.81 18.69
CA LEU A 259 23.24 -23.87 17.80
C LEU A 259 22.55 -23.73 16.43
N PHE A 260 21.69 -24.68 16.05
CA PHE A 260 21.00 -24.73 14.76
C PHE A 260 19.48 -24.63 14.91
N SER A 261 19.05 -23.77 15.84
CA SER A 261 17.64 -23.55 16.18
C SER A 261 17.00 -22.48 15.30
N TRP A 262 15.78 -22.75 14.83
CA TRP A 262 14.95 -21.83 14.06
C TRP A 262 14.01 -21.07 15.01
N ASN A 263 14.61 -20.19 15.82
CA ASN A 263 13.92 -19.48 16.90
C ASN A 263 12.86 -18.49 16.40
N PRO A 264 11.82 -18.19 17.21
CA PRO A 264 10.81 -17.20 16.86
C PRO A 264 11.40 -15.82 16.56
N SER A 265 12.47 -15.41 17.25
CA SER A 265 13.18 -14.14 17.01
C SER A 265 13.79 -13.99 15.62
N TYR A 266 13.90 -15.08 14.87
CA TYR A 266 14.37 -15.08 13.49
C TYR A 266 13.25 -14.85 12.47
N ALA A 267 11.98 -14.79 12.87
CA ALA A 267 10.83 -14.57 11.98
C ALA A 267 10.71 -13.14 11.44
N ARG A 268 11.82 -12.50 11.07
CA ARG A 268 11.90 -11.12 10.60
C ARG A 268 11.98 -11.11 9.07
N LEU A 269 11.17 -10.28 8.42
CA LEU A 269 11.17 -10.13 6.96
C LEU A 269 12.58 -9.84 6.44
N ASP A 270 12.98 -10.50 5.34
CA ASP A 270 14.29 -10.39 4.70
C ASP A 270 15.50 -10.73 5.57
N LYS A 271 15.30 -11.36 6.74
CA LYS A 271 16.42 -11.84 7.54
C LYS A 271 17.30 -12.79 6.73
N GLN A 272 18.61 -12.60 6.84
CA GLN A 272 19.64 -13.37 6.15
C GLN A 272 20.38 -14.28 7.15
N GLY A 273 21.13 -15.23 6.61
CA GLY A 273 21.93 -16.21 7.37
C GLY A 273 21.44 -17.64 7.20
N ASN A 274 22.16 -18.59 7.81
CA ASN A 274 21.85 -20.02 7.70
C ASN A 274 20.55 -20.41 8.42
N PHE A 275 20.23 -19.71 9.52
CA PHE A 275 18.99 -19.86 10.29
C PHE A 275 18.33 -18.50 10.34
N ASN A 276 17.46 -18.24 9.37
CA ASN A 276 16.96 -16.90 9.08
C ASN A 276 15.45 -16.77 9.19
N ALA A 277 14.77 -17.77 9.74
CA ALA A 277 13.32 -17.78 9.90
C ALA A 277 12.94 -18.47 11.22
N TRP A 278 11.68 -18.32 11.60
CA TRP A 278 11.08 -19.26 12.55
C TRP A 278 10.61 -20.50 11.79
N VAL A 279 10.86 -21.67 12.38
CA VAL A 279 10.30 -22.94 11.89
C VAL A 279 9.65 -23.65 13.06
N ALA A 280 8.39 -24.05 12.92
CA ALA A 280 7.68 -24.77 13.97
C ALA A 280 8.32 -26.14 14.22
N GLY A 281 8.36 -26.56 15.49
CA GLY A 281 8.92 -27.84 15.92
C GLY A 281 8.11 -29.06 15.45
N SER A 282 6.80 -28.89 15.27
CA SER A 282 5.87 -29.91 14.76
C SER A 282 5.06 -29.39 13.57
N TYR A 283 4.36 -30.30 12.89
CA TYR A 283 3.49 -30.02 11.73
C TYR A 283 2.02 -29.88 12.12
N GLY A 284 1.73 -29.51 13.37
CA GLY A 284 0.34 -29.40 13.85
C GLY A 284 -0.35 -28.11 13.39
N ASN A 285 -1.68 -28.14 13.32
CA ASN A 285 -2.51 -26.94 13.11
C ASN A 285 -2.66 -26.09 14.39
N ASP A 286 -2.04 -26.51 15.49
CA ASP A 286 -1.99 -25.83 16.78
C ASP A 286 -0.77 -24.89 16.90
N GLN A 287 0.06 -24.81 15.84
CA GLN A 287 1.25 -23.98 15.85
C GLN A 287 0.90 -22.50 15.67
N TRP A 288 1.64 -21.65 16.35
CA TRP A 288 1.46 -20.20 16.26
C TRP A 288 2.78 -19.47 16.46
N LEU A 289 2.88 -18.32 15.81
CA LEU A 289 3.93 -17.33 16.04
C LEU A 289 3.26 -16.05 16.52
N GLN A 290 3.76 -15.49 17.60
CA GLN A 290 3.21 -14.34 18.31
C GLN A 290 4.20 -13.19 18.34
N VAL A 291 3.67 -11.98 18.15
CA VAL A 291 4.40 -10.73 18.26
C VAL A 291 3.71 -9.84 19.29
N ASP A 292 4.45 -9.40 20.31
CA ASP A 292 4.04 -8.36 21.26
C ASP A 292 4.49 -6.98 20.76
N LEU A 293 3.54 -6.11 20.45
CA LEU A 293 3.81 -4.76 19.95
C LEU A 293 4.18 -3.76 21.08
N GLY A 294 4.12 -4.20 22.34
CA GLY A 294 4.43 -3.41 23.54
C GLY A 294 3.28 -2.53 24.02
N SER A 295 2.56 -1.91 23.08
CA SER A 295 1.32 -1.14 23.31
C SER A 295 0.25 -1.56 22.30
N PRO A 296 -1.04 -1.28 22.55
CA PRO A 296 -2.06 -1.39 21.52
C PRO A 296 -1.69 -0.53 20.32
N LYS A 297 -1.73 -1.11 19.13
CA LYS A 297 -1.47 -0.46 17.83
C LYS A 297 -2.56 -0.86 16.83
N GLU A 298 -2.79 -0.01 15.84
CA GLU A 298 -3.63 -0.30 14.69
C GLU A 298 -2.80 -1.09 13.66
N VAL A 299 -3.10 -2.38 13.56
CA VAL A 299 -2.47 -3.31 12.62
C VAL A 299 -3.34 -3.37 11.37
N THR A 300 -2.79 -2.98 10.24
CA THR A 300 -3.50 -2.87 8.95
C THR A 300 -3.14 -3.99 7.99
N GLY A 301 -2.07 -4.74 8.26
CA GLY A 301 -1.72 -5.89 7.44
C GLY A 301 -0.44 -6.60 7.88
N ILE A 302 -0.04 -7.55 7.04
CA ILE A 302 1.10 -8.41 7.26
C ILE A 302 1.78 -8.73 5.92
N ILE A 303 3.11 -8.72 5.93
CA ILE A 303 3.94 -9.22 4.84
C ILE A 303 4.55 -10.53 5.31
N THR A 304 4.43 -11.58 4.51
CA THR A 304 4.96 -12.92 4.79
C THR A 304 6.00 -13.32 3.76
N GLN A 305 6.98 -14.11 4.19
CA GLN A 305 8.06 -14.64 3.35
C GLN A 305 8.47 -16.02 3.87
N GLY A 306 8.71 -16.97 2.96
CA GLY A 306 9.18 -18.31 3.31
C GLY A 306 10.67 -18.34 3.69
N ALA A 307 11.25 -19.54 3.77
CA ALA A 307 12.65 -19.77 4.06
C ALA A 307 13.22 -20.96 3.26
N ARG A 308 14.54 -21.13 3.30
CA ARG A 308 15.22 -22.26 2.66
C ARG A 308 16.19 -22.89 3.64
N ASN A 309 16.11 -24.20 3.79
CA ASN A 309 16.99 -24.97 4.66
C ASN A 309 17.72 -26.05 3.84
N PHE A 310 19.06 -25.98 3.76
CA PHE A 310 19.91 -26.90 2.98
C PHE A 310 19.33 -27.26 1.60
N GLY A 311 18.98 -26.24 0.82
CA GLY A 311 18.41 -26.47 -0.51
C GLY A 311 16.89 -26.62 -0.55
N SER A 312 16.27 -27.08 0.55
CA SER A 312 14.82 -27.35 0.64
C SER A 312 14.02 -26.08 0.92
N VAL A 313 13.08 -25.77 0.03
CA VAL A 313 12.15 -24.64 0.15
C VAL A 313 11.05 -24.95 1.16
N GLN A 314 10.79 -24.03 2.09
CA GLN A 314 9.79 -24.18 3.16
C GLN A 314 9.04 -22.86 3.33
N PHE A 315 7.71 -22.91 3.38
CA PHE A 315 6.90 -21.69 3.51
C PHE A 315 5.47 -21.99 3.98
N VAL A 316 4.82 -20.99 4.57
CA VAL A 316 3.40 -21.03 4.90
C VAL A 316 2.58 -20.60 3.67
N ALA A 317 1.74 -21.49 3.17
CA ALA A 317 0.90 -21.29 1.99
C ALA A 317 -0.45 -20.64 2.32
N SER A 318 -0.97 -20.84 3.53
CA SER A 318 -2.12 -20.10 4.05
C SER A 318 -2.11 -20.03 5.56
N TYR A 319 -2.71 -18.99 6.12
CA TYR A 319 -2.74 -18.75 7.56
C TYR A 319 -3.99 -17.96 7.98
N LYS A 320 -4.34 -18.06 9.26
CA LYS A 320 -5.28 -17.14 9.93
C LYS A 320 -4.51 -16.18 10.82
N VAL A 321 -5.17 -15.11 11.22
CA VAL A 321 -4.64 -14.13 12.18
C VAL A 321 -5.54 -14.12 13.41
N ALA A 322 -4.93 -14.14 14.59
CA ALA A 322 -5.62 -13.91 15.85
C ALA A 322 -4.97 -12.75 16.60
N TYR A 323 -5.75 -12.02 17.39
CA TYR A 323 -5.25 -10.84 18.09
C TYR A 323 -5.80 -10.74 19.51
N SER A 324 -5.09 -10.01 20.36
CA SER A 324 -5.40 -9.86 21.78
C SER A 324 -4.79 -8.57 22.36
N ASN A 325 -5.37 -8.06 23.45
CA ASN A 325 -4.80 -6.97 24.25
C ASN A 325 -4.22 -7.44 25.60
N ASP A 326 -4.57 -8.64 26.05
CA ASP A 326 -4.19 -9.19 27.36
C ASP A 326 -3.34 -10.47 27.25
N SER A 327 -3.10 -10.98 26.04
CA SER A 327 -2.43 -12.26 25.72
C SER A 327 -3.14 -13.53 26.21
N ALA A 328 -4.29 -13.39 26.89
CA ALA A 328 -5.07 -14.49 27.44
C ALA A 328 -6.29 -14.80 26.56
N ASN A 329 -7.05 -13.77 26.18
CA ASN A 329 -8.23 -13.88 25.35
C ASN A 329 -7.88 -13.53 23.90
N TRP A 330 -8.16 -14.45 22.98
CA TRP A 330 -7.79 -14.33 21.57
C TRP A 330 -9.03 -14.27 20.69
N THR A 331 -9.05 -13.30 19.79
CA THR A 331 -10.09 -13.17 18.76
C THR A 331 -9.47 -13.49 17.40
N GLU A 332 -10.06 -14.41 16.64
CA GLU A 332 -9.66 -14.65 15.25
C GLU A 332 -10.19 -13.52 14.35
N TYR A 333 -9.36 -13.06 13.41
CA TYR A 333 -9.79 -12.11 12.40
C TYR A 333 -10.84 -12.74 11.48
N GLN A 334 -11.99 -12.08 11.38
CA GLN A 334 -13.13 -12.55 10.59
C GLN A 334 -13.23 -11.81 9.26
N ASP A 335 -13.76 -12.48 8.25
CA ASP A 335 -14.13 -11.85 7.00
C ASP A 335 -15.40 -11.00 7.20
N PRO A 336 -15.36 -9.67 6.99
CA PRO A 336 -16.52 -8.80 7.22
C PRO A 336 -17.77 -9.17 6.40
N ARG A 337 -17.59 -9.89 5.29
CA ARG A 337 -18.69 -10.26 4.37
C ARG A 337 -19.37 -11.56 4.78
N THR A 338 -18.66 -12.46 5.45
CA THR A 338 -19.17 -13.80 5.77
C THR A 338 -19.30 -14.06 7.28
N GLY A 339 -18.62 -13.28 8.11
CA GLY A 339 -18.53 -13.50 9.57
C GLY A 339 -17.69 -14.73 9.96
N SER A 340 -17.10 -15.44 9.00
CA SER A 340 -16.25 -16.61 9.26
C SER A 340 -14.78 -16.22 9.43
N SER A 341 -13.98 -17.06 10.10
CA SER A 341 -12.53 -16.84 10.24
C SER A 341 -11.86 -16.70 8.88
N LYS A 342 -11.20 -15.57 8.63
CA LYS A 342 -10.54 -15.30 7.35
C LYS A 342 -9.28 -16.15 7.20
N ILE A 343 -9.19 -16.85 6.08
CA ILE A 343 -7.97 -17.53 5.65
C ILE A 343 -7.25 -16.63 4.65
N PHE A 344 -6.04 -16.21 4.98
CA PHE A 344 -5.19 -15.41 4.12
C PHE A 344 -4.32 -16.30 3.23
N PRO A 345 -4.22 -16.02 1.93
CA PRO A 345 -3.25 -16.67 1.07
C PRO A 345 -1.83 -16.21 1.46
N GLY A 346 -0.95 -17.17 1.71
CA GLY A 346 0.44 -16.97 2.07
C GLY A 346 1.37 -17.01 0.86
N ASN A 347 2.59 -17.48 1.09
CA ASN A 347 3.63 -17.55 0.09
C ASN A 347 3.45 -18.75 -0.84
N TRP A 348 4.06 -18.67 -2.02
CA TRP A 348 4.16 -19.77 -2.99
C TRP A 348 5.62 -20.22 -3.19
N ASP A 349 6.59 -19.48 -2.63
CA ASP A 349 8.01 -19.78 -2.66
C ASP A 349 8.71 -19.35 -1.34
N ASN A 350 10.04 -19.44 -1.29
CA ASN A 350 10.83 -19.06 -0.13
C ASN A 350 11.29 -17.58 -0.09
N HIS A 351 11.10 -16.81 -1.17
CA HIS A 351 11.78 -15.51 -1.31
C HIS A 351 10.83 -14.36 -1.59
N SER A 352 9.84 -14.53 -2.46
CA SER A 352 8.88 -13.50 -2.77
C SER A 352 8.07 -13.13 -1.55
N HIS A 353 7.85 -11.82 -1.40
CA HIS A 353 6.98 -11.28 -0.37
C HIS A 353 5.53 -11.48 -0.76
N LYS A 354 4.70 -11.85 0.22
CA LYS A 354 3.24 -11.81 0.09
C LYS A 354 2.68 -10.85 1.11
N LYS A 355 2.21 -9.69 0.66
CA LYS A 355 1.49 -8.71 1.46
C LYS A 355 0.01 -9.06 1.48
N ASN A 356 -0.58 -9.13 2.67
CA ASN A 356 -2.01 -9.20 2.89
C ASN A 356 -2.41 -8.03 3.78
N LEU A 357 -3.40 -7.27 3.36
CA LEU A 357 -3.95 -6.18 4.15
C LEU A 357 -5.30 -6.60 4.74
N PHE A 358 -5.60 -6.15 5.96
CA PHE A 358 -6.85 -6.42 6.66
C PHE A 358 -7.91 -5.44 6.22
N GLU A 359 -9.05 -5.94 5.71
CA GLU A 359 -10.16 -5.11 5.23
C GLU A 359 -10.63 -4.14 6.33
N THR A 360 -10.66 -4.63 7.56
CA THR A 360 -10.86 -3.83 8.77
C THR A 360 -9.56 -3.85 9.58
N PRO A 361 -8.95 -2.69 9.88
CA PRO A 361 -7.78 -2.63 10.76
C PRO A 361 -8.06 -3.25 12.13
N ILE A 362 -7.03 -3.84 12.74
CA ILE A 362 -7.11 -4.50 14.04
C ILE A 362 -6.44 -3.61 15.08
N LEU A 363 -7.16 -3.20 16.13
CA LEU A 363 -6.56 -2.53 17.28
C LEU A 363 -6.12 -3.58 18.33
N ALA A 364 -4.83 -3.90 18.37
CA ALA A 364 -4.31 -4.94 19.25
C ALA A 364 -2.88 -4.68 19.74
N ARG A 365 -2.52 -5.26 20.90
CA ARG A 365 -1.13 -5.33 21.38
C ARG A 365 -0.43 -6.61 20.94
N TYR A 366 -1.13 -7.73 20.94
CA TYR A 366 -0.59 -9.04 20.59
C TYR A 366 -1.21 -9.53 19.29
N VAL A 367 -0.37 -9.99 18.37
CA VAL A 367 -0.80 -10.57 17.09
C VAL A 367 -0.22 -11.97 16.96
N ARG A 368 -1.07 -12.94 16.62
CA ARG A 368 -0.73 -14.34 16.33
C ARG A 368 -0.98 -14.66 14.88
N ILE A 369 0.00 -15.32 14.26
CA ILE A 369 -0.11 -15.94 12.96
C ILE A 369 -0.33 -17.43 13.19
N LEU A 370 -1.43 -17.97 12.63
CA LEU A 370 -1.87 -19.35 12.79
C LEU A 370 -1.77 -20.06 11.43
N PRO A 371 -0.71 -20.81 11.14
CA PRO A 371 -0.53 -21.53 9.88
C PRO A 371 -1.65 -22.56 9.65
N VAL A 372 -2.21 -22.60 8.44
CA VAL A 372 -3.28 -23.53 8.04
C VAL A 372 -2.79 -24.51 6.99
N ALA A 373 -1.97 -24.05 6.04
CA ALA A 373 -1.32 -24.90 5.04
C ALA A 373 0.10 -24.42 4.80
N TRP A 374 1.00 -25.34 4.47
CA TRP A 374 2.43 -25.06 4.26
C TRP A 374 3.04 -26.03 3.26
N HIS A 375 4.21 -25.66 2.74
CA HIS A 375 5.03 -26.51 1.90
C HIS A 375 6.26 -26.98 2.69
N ASN A 376 6.49 -28.30 2.74
CA ASN A 376 7.53 -28.96 3.52
C ASN A 376 7.46 -28.74 5.04
N ARG A 377 7.80 -27.55 5.54
CA ARG A 377 7.71 -27.17 6.96
C ARG A 377 7.02 -25.82 7.12
N ILE A 378 6.43 -25.61 8.30
CA ILE A 378 5.92 -24.30 8.71
C ILE A 378 7.13 -23.40 8.96
N ALA A 379 7.52 -22.62 7.96
CA ALA A 379 8.62 -21.69 8.02
C ALA A 379 8.13 -20.28 7.67
N LEU A 380 8.45 -19.29 8.51
CA LEU A 380 7.95 -17.94 8.35
C LEU A 380 8.98 -16.88 8.71
N ARG A 381 9.08 -15.88 7.84
CA ARG A 381 9.58 -14.54 8.09
C ARG A 381 8.42 -13.57 7.85
N LEU A 382 8.27 -12.55 8.68
CA LEU A 382 7.17 -11.59 8.49
C LEU A 382 7.54 -10.16 8.90
N GLU A 383 6.70 -9.23 8.46
CA GLU A 383 6.60 -7.86 8.93
C GLU A 383 5.13 -7.53 9.16
N LEU A 384 4.82 -6.86 10.28
CA LEU A 384 3.48 -6.34 10.52
C LEU A 384 3.42 -4.89 10.04
N LEU A 385 2.28 -4.50 9.47
CA LEU A 385 2.04 -3.15 8.97
C LEU A 385 1.00 -2.46 9.85
N GLY A 386 1.21 -1.18 10.13
CA GLY A 386 0.32 -0.42 10.99
C GLY A 386 0.87 0.93 11.42
N CYS A 387 0.26 1.44 12.48
CA CYS A 387 0.65 2.58 13.29
C CYS A 387 0.20 2.28 14.74
#